data_AF-R6THS1-F1
#
_entry.id   AF-R6THS1-F1
#
_cell.length_a   1.000
_cell.length_b   1.000
_cell.length_c   1.000
_cell.angle_alpha   90.00
_cell.angle_beta   90.00
_cell.angle_gamma   90.00
#
_symmetry.space_group_name_H-M   'P 1'
#
loop_
_entity.id
_entity.type
_entity.pdbx_description
1 polymer ?
#
loop_
_entity_poly.entity_id
_entity_poly.type
_entity_poly.pdbx_seq_one_letter_code
_entity_poly.pdbx_strand_id
1 'polypeptide(L)'
;MINFLKGYSYDIFKMFVNQLGMTMFGLVLSMATSRNDPLFIISSVFSIIFYMVLLYTMTWDIGYAEKIRIEGKRMKYHPEKGFVLSLCANAINLLLGIIITVSYYSATAYSVIGGTVKNPTAPVSVVNIYGVARSVATLLQGMYGGIINCLFVNQPWIFIVIVLPAVLTCGFAYIMGVKGKRITKMVGPDGKKD
;
A
#
# COMPACT_ATOMS: atom_id res chain seq x y z
N MET A 1 -4.64 -3.37 -22.23
CA MET A 1 -4.03 -3.48 -20.87
C MET A 1 -2.59 -3.99 -20.90
N ILE A 2 -2.28 -5.12 -21.54
CA ILE A 2 -0.92 -5.71 -21.52
C ILE A 2 0.15 -4.77 -22.12
N ASN A 3 -0.15 -4.08 -23.22
CA ASN A 3 0.77 -3.09 -23.82
C ASN A 3 0.97 -1.83 -22.95
N PHE A 4 -0.04 -1.47 -22.14
CA PHE A 4 0.06 -0.38 -21.17
C PHE A 4 0.93 -0.82 -19.97
N LEU A 5 0.67 -2.01 -19.43
CA LEU A 5 1.49 -2.61 -18.36
C LEU A 5 2.95 -2.78 -18.76
N LYS A 6 3.25 -3.20 -20.01
CA LYS A 6 4.63 -3.27 -20.52
C LYS A 6 5.27 -1.89 -20.71
N GLY A 7 4.51 -0.87 -21.09
CA GLY A 7 5.02 0.50 -21.26
C GLY A 7 5.37 1.19 -19.93
N TYR A 8 4.67 0.83 -18.85
CA TYR A 8 4.84 1.41 -17.52
C TYR A 8 5.44 0.41 -16.50
N SER A 9 5.96 -0.74 -16.95
CA SER A 9 6.48 -1.79 -16.06
C SER A 9 7.66 -1.30 -15.22
N TYR A 10 8.48 -0.41 -15.78
CA TYR A 10 9.58 0.22 -15.06
C TYR A 10 9.07 1.08 -13.88
N ASP A 11 8.01 1.87 -14.11
CA ASP A 11 7.40 2.69 -13.06
C ASP A 11 6.69 1.83 -12.01
N ILE A 12 6.00 0.76 -12.41
CA ILE A 12 5.41 -0.21 -11.48
C ILE A 12 6.50 -0.87 -10.63
N PHE A 13 7.58 -1.31 -11.26
CA PHE A 13 8.71 -1.94 -10.57
C PHE A 13 9.38 -0.96 -9.60
N LYS A 14 9.55 0.30 -9.98
CA LYS A 14 10.11 1.33 -9.10
C LYS A 14 9.19 1.62 -7.90
N MET A 15 7.87 1.59 -8.06
CA MET A 15 6.93 1.67 -6.93
C MET A 15 7.07 0.47 -5.99
N PHE A 16 7.26 -0.72 -6.54
CA PHE A 16 7.50 -1.93 -5.75
C PHE A 16 8.82 -1.88 -4.99
N VAL A 17 9.89 -1.35 -5.60
CA VAL A 17 11.18 -1.13 -4.91
C VAL A 17 11.04 -0.11 -3.77
N ASN A 18 10.28 0.97 -3.98
CA ASN A 18 9.98 1.94 -2.92
C ASN A 18 9.21 1.27 -1.76
N GLN A 19 8.27 0.36 -2.07
CA GLN A 19 7.60 -0.44 -1.05
C GLN A 19 8.60 -1.30 -0.29
N LEU A 20 9.51 -2.02 -0.96
CA LEU A 20 10.53 -2.83 -0.29
C LEU A 20 11.42 -2.00 0.64
N GLY A 21 11.90 -0.84 0.20
CA GLY A 21 12.66 0.07 1.06
C GLY A 21 11.87 0.48 2.31
N MET A 22 10.59 0.80 2.14
CA MET A 22 9.71 1.18 3.25
C MET A 22 9.32 0.03 4.16
N THR A 23 9.26 -1.20 3.66
CA THR A 23 9.06 -2.37 4.51
C THR A 23 10.23 -2.59 5.44
N MET A 24 11.46 -2.45 4.95
CA MET A 24 12.66 -2.58 5.79
C MET A 24 12.71 -1.47 6.84
N PHE A 25 12.44 -0.23 6.43
CA PHE A 25 12.35 0.91 7.35
C PHE A 25 11.28 0.67 8.43
N GLY A 26 10.07 0.25 8.04
CA GLY A 26 8.99 -0.06 8.97
C GLY A 26 9.30 -1.22 9.93
N LEU A 27 9.95 -2.28 9.44
CA LEU A 27 10.37 -3.41 10.27
C LEU A 27 11.41 -3.00 11.32
N VAL A 28 12.40 -2.20 10.94
CA VAL A 28 13.41 -1.69 11.89
C VAL A 28 12.75 -0.84 12.98
N LEU A 29 11.85 0.07 12.59
CA LEU A 29 11.06 0.86 13.55
C LEU A 29 10.20 -0.02 14.46
N SER A 30 9.58 -1.05 13.91
CA SER A 30 8.77 -2.01 14.66
C SER A 30 9.60 -2.76 15.70
N MET A 31 10.79 -3.25 15.35
CA MET A 31 11.67 -3.92 16.30
C MET A 31 12.09 -2.98 17.45
N ALA A 32 12.42 -1.73 17.12
CA ALA A 32 12.83 -0.73 18.11
C ALA A 32 11.70 -0.31 19.07
N THR A 33 10.45 -0.38 18.62
CA THR A 33 9.29 0.14 19.38
C THR A 33 8.35 -0.95 19.90
N SER A 34 8.61 -2.21 19.59
CA SER A 34 7.77 -3.39 19.92
C SER A 34 7.42 -3.58 21.40
N ARG A 35 8.20 -3.00 22.32
CA ARG A 35 7.95 -3.08 23.76
C ARG A 35 6.91 -2.10 24.28
N ASN A 36 6.54 -1.10 23.49
CA ASN A 36 5.65 -0.02 23.94
C ASN A 36 4.63 0.30 22.84
N ASP A 37 3.40 -0.20 23.01
CA ASP A 37 2.31 -0.09 22.04
C ASP A 37 2.07 1.33 21.49
N PRO A 38 1.95 2.39 22.31
CA PRO A 38 1.79 3.75 21.77
C PRO A 38 3.00 4.20 20.94
N LEU A 39 4.22 3.84 21.34
CA LEU A 39 5.43 4.17 20.59
C LEU A 39 5.49 3.42 19.25
N PHE A 40 4.97 2.19 19.22
CA PHE A 40 4.87 1.37 18.03
C PHE A 40 3.83 1.88 17.04
N ILE A 41 2.70 2.37 17.53
CA ILE A 41 1.68 3.01 16.69
C ILE A 41 2.23 4.30 16.09
N ILE A 42 2.85 5.17 16.90
CA ILE A 42 3.40 6.45 16.43
C ILE A 42 4.47 6.24 15.36
N SER A 43 5.40 5.30 15.59
CA SER A 43 6.46 4.98 14.62
C SER A 43 5.89 4.42 13.30
N SER A 44 4.83 3.61 13.38
CA SER A 44 4.15 3.08 12.20
C SER A 44 3.43 4.19 11.43
N VAL A 45 2.73 5.11 12.12
CA VAL A 45 2.10 6.28 11.47
C VAL A 45 3.14 7.14 10.76
N PHE A 46 4.29 7.39 11.40
CA PHE A 46 5.40 8.12 10.77
C PHE A 46 5.92 7.42 9.51
N SER A 47 6.13 6.10 9.57
CA SER A 47 6.56 5.29 8.42
C SER A 47 5.56 5.34 7.27
N ILE A 48 4.27 5.26 7.56
CA ILE A 48 3.20 5.35 6.55
C ILE A 48 3.19 6.73 5.89
N ILE A 49 3.28 7.81 6.66
CA ILE A 49 3.35 9.17 6.11
C ILE A 49 4.56 9.31 5.18
N PHE A 50 5.73 8.82 5.61
CA PHE A 50 6.93 8.86 4.80
C PHE A 50 6.77 8.05 3.49
N TYR A 51 6.16 6.87 3.56
CA TYR A 51 5.81 6.09 2.37
C TYR A 51 4.87 6.85 1.42
N MET A 52 3.83 7.52 1.95
CA MET A 52 2.91 8.31 1.14
C MET A 52 3.62 9.47 0.43
N VAL A 53 4.59 10.12 1.09
CA VAL A 53 5.41 11.17 0.48
C VAL A 53 6.26 10.62 -0.67
N LEU A 54 6.89 9.45 -0.50
CA LEU A 54 7.68 8.81 -1.56
C LEU A 54 6.82 8.39 -2.76
N LEU A 55 5.64 7.85 -2.51
CA LEU A 55 4.67 7.54 -3.57
C LEU A 55 4.19 8.80 -4.29
N TYR A 56 3.92 9.86 -3.52
CA TYR A 56 3.48 11.14 -4.08
C TYR A 56 4.56 11.74 -4.99
N THR A 57 5.81 11.87 -4.53
CA THR A 57 6.88 12.50 -5.31
C THR A 57 7.15 11.73 -6.60
N MET A 58 7.27 10.40 -6.50
CA MET A 58 7.48 9.53 -7.65
C MET A 58 6.35 9.66 -8.68
N THR A 59 5.10 9.57 -8.24
CA THR A 59 3.95 9.60 -9.17
C THR A 59 3.72 10.99 -9.76
N TRP A 60 4.04 12.03 -8.99
CA TRP A 60 4.03 13.40 -9.47
C TRP A 60 5.05 13.63 -10.58
N ASP A 61 6.28 13.11 -10.43
CA ASP A 61 7.32 13.23 -11.46
C ASP A 61 6.92 12.54 -12.77
N ILE A 62 6.25 11.37 -12.68
CA ILE A 62 5.67 10.68 -13.85
C ILE A 62 4.61 11.56 -14.53
N GLY A 63 3.69 12.14 -13.75
CA GLY A 63 2.66 13.04 -14.28
C GLY A 63 3.24 14.30 -14.91
N TYR A 64 4.30 14.87 -14.31
CA TYR A 64 4.97 16.06 -14.82
C TYR A 64 5.73 15.78 -16.12
N ALA A 65 6.39 14.63 -16.25
CA ALA A 65 7.04 14.22 -17.50
C ALA A 65 6.03 14.05 -18.65
N GLU A 66 4.82 13.56 -18.35
CA GLU A 66 3.76 13.42 -19.35
C GLU A 66 3.09 14.75 -19.72
N LYS A 67 3.10 15.76 -18.83
CA LYS A 67 2.53 17.10 -19.09
C LYS A 67 2.99 17.69 -20.43
N ILE A 68 4.30 17.68 -20.69
CA ILE A 68 4.90 18.27 -21.90
C ILE A 68 4.36 17.59 -23.18
N ARG A 69 4.14 16.27 -23.12
CA ARG A 69 3.61 15.49 -24.25
C ARG A 69 2.12 15.72 -24.47
N ILE A 70 1.37 15.97 -23.39
CA ILE A 70 -0.06 16.31 -23.43
C ILE A 70 -0.25 17.73 -23.97
N GLU A 71 0.54 18.70 -23.49
CA GLU A 71 0.52 20.08 -23.99
C GLU A 71 0.89 20.15 -25.47
N GLY A 72 1.83 19.32 -25.92
CA GLY A 72 2.17 19.17 -27.33
C GLY A 72 1.13 18.42 -28.19
N LYS A 73 -0.05 18.05 -27.65
CA LYS A 73 -1.09 17.21 -28.29
C LYS A 73 -0.61 15.85 -28.81
N ARG A 74 0.56 15.38 -28.36
CA ARG A 74 1.14 14.08 -28.74
C ARG A 74 0.62 12.92 -27.89
N MET A 75 -0.14 13.22 -26.83
CA MET A 75 -0.76 12.23 -25.94
C MET A 75 -2.08 12.75 -25.38
N LYS A 76 -3.08 11.87 -25.24
CA LYS A 76 -4.36 12.19 -24.58
C LYS A 76 -4.21 12.11 -23.06
N TYR A 77 -4.80 13.06 -22.34
CA TYR A 77 -4.82 13.05 -20.88
C TYR A 77 -5.74 11.94 -20.34
N HIS A 78 -5.22 11.14 -19.43
CA HIS A 78 -5.93 10.03 -18.78
C HIS A 78 -5.68 10.10 -17.26
N PRO A 79 -6.54 10.77 -16.47
CA PRO A 79 -6.37 10.90 -15.01
C PRO A 79 -6.36 9.56 -14.27
N GLU A 80 -6.97 8.54 -14.84
CA GLU A 80 -7.06 7.18 -14.29
C GLU A 80 -5.70 6.45 -14.22
N LYS A 81 -4.69 6.91 -14.97
CA LYS A 81 -3.39 6.23 -15.03
C LYS A 81 -2.72 6.11 -13.66
N GLY A 82 -2.76 7.16 -12.84
CA GLY A 82 -2.16 7.14 -11.50
C GLY A 82 -2.80 6.10 -10.58
N PHE A 83 -4.11 5.89 -10.70
CA PHE A 83 -4.84 4.87 -9.95
C PHE A 83 -4.50 3.47 -10.45
N VAL A 84 -4.50 3.25 -11.76
CA VAL A 84 -4.18 1.95 -12.37
C VAL A 84 -2.75 1.54 -12.04
N LEU A 85 -1.80 2.48 -12.12
CA LEU A 85 -0.39 2.23 -11.80
C LEU A 85 -0.22 1.74 -10.35
N SER A 86 -0.87 2.41 -9.40
CA SER A 86 -0.82 2.05 -7.98
C SER A 86 -1.53 0.74 -7.67
N LEU A 87 -2.66 0.47 -8.33
CA LEU A 87 -3.35 -0.83 -8.22
C LEU A 87 -2.48 -1.98 -8.73
N CYS A 88 -1.76 -1.77 -9.85
CA CYS A 88 -0.85 -2.78 -10.37
C CYS A 88 0.37 -2.99 -9.47
N ALA A 89 0.95 -1.91 -8.92
CA ALA A 89 2.05 -2.01 -7.96
C ALA A 89 1.63 -2.74 -6.67
N ASN A 90 0.39 -2.52 -6.21
CA ASN A 90 -0.17 -3.17 -5.03
C ASN A 90 -0.91 -4.48 -5.32
N ALA A 91 -0.85 -5.02 -6.55
CA ALA A 91 -1.58 -6.23 -6.92
C ALA A 91 -1.20 -7.42 -6.03
N ILE A 92 0.09 -7.56 -5.69
CA ILE A 92 0.58 -8.60 -4.78
C ILE A 92 -0.01 -8.44 -3.38
N ASN A 93 -0.06 -7.20 -2.86
CA ASN A 93 -0.64 -6.90 -1.55
C ASN A 93 -2.14 -7.22 -1.51
N LEU A 94 -2.87 -6.86 -2.57
CA LEU A 94 -4.31 -7.13 -2.71
C LEU A 94 -4.59 -8.64 -2.80
N LEU A 95 -3.82 -9.37 -3.62
CA LEU A 95 -3.95 -10.83 -3.72
C LEU A 95 -3.71 -11.50 -2.36
N LEU A 96 -2.66 -11.10 -1.64
CA LEU A 96 -2.40 -11.59 -0.29
C LEU A 96 -3.54 -11.25 0.68
N GLY A 97 -4.05 -10.01 0.65
CA GLY A 97 -5.16 -9.59 1.49
C GLY A 97 -6.44 -10.40 1.24
N ILE A 98 -6.75 -10.72 -0.02
CA ILE A 98 -7.88 -11.58 -0.38
C ILE A 98 -7.66 -13.00 0.14
N ILE A 99 -6.47 -13.59 -0.09
CA ILE A 99 -6.14 -14.94 0.40
C ILE A 99 -6.25 -15.01 1.92
N ILE A 100 -5.71 -14.03 2.65
CA ILE A 100 -5.79 -13.96 4.11
C ILE A 100 -7.25 -13.87 4.57
N THR A 101 -8.05 -13.01 3.95
CA THR A 101 -9.46 -12.79 4.32
C THR A 101 -10.29 -14.05 4.08
N VAL A 102 -10.20 -14.64 2.88
CA VAL A 102 -10.93 -15.87 2.53
C VAL A 102 -10.49 -17.03 3.41
N SER A 103 -9.19 -17.20 3.63
CA SER A 103 -8.67 -18.29 4.46
C SER A 103 -9.06 -18.11 5.93
N TYR A 104 -9.10 -16.88 6.44
CA TYR A 104 -9.56 -16.59 7.80
C TYR A 104 -11.02 -16.96 7.99
N TYR A 105 -11.92 -16.48 7.13
CA TYR A 105 -13.35 -16.81 7.25
C TYR A 105 -13.63 -18.29 6.99
N SER A 106 -12.88 -18.93 6.08
CA SER A 106 -12.99 -20.37 5.83
C SER A 106 -12.47 -21.21 7.00
N ALA A 107 -11.44 -20.73 7.72
CA ALA A 107 -10.95 -21.36 8.94
C ALA A 107 -11.85 -21.08 10.17
N THR A 108 -12.57 -19.95 10.17
CA THR A 108 -13.45 -19.49 11.26
C THR A 108 -14.91 -19.95 11.08
N ALA A 109 -15.23 -20.76 10.07
CA ALA A 109 -16.58 -21.25 9.77
C ALA A 109 -17.17 -22.25 10.80
N TYR A 110 -16.78 -22.14 12.08
CA TYR A 110 -17.37 -22.85 13.22
C TYR A 110 -17.53 -21.91 14.43
N SER A 111 -18.75 -21.39 14.63
CA SER A 111 -19.27 -21.06 15.95
C SER A 111 -20.68 -21.63 16.05
N VAL A 112 -21.02 -22.32 17.14
CA VAL A 112 -22.40 -22.70 17.43
C VAL A 112 -22.82 -22.19 18.80
N ILE A 113 -23.80 -21.30 18.72
CA ILE A 113 -24.77 -20.88 19.73
C ILE A 113 -25.40 -22.13 20.37
N GLY A 114 -25.38 -22.25 21.70
CA GLY A 114 -25.98 -23.39 22.41
C GLY A 114 -25.06 -24.19 23.33
N GLY A 115 -23.92 -23.64 23.75
CA GLY A 115 -23.20 -24.13 24.95
C GLY A 115 -22.26 -25.33 24.76
N THR A 116 -21.90 -25.72 23.53
CA THR A 116 -20.85 -26.73 23.31
C THR A 116 -19.85 -26.23 22.26
N VAL A 117 -18.63 -25.91 22.72
CA VAL A 117 -17.50 -25.54 21.86
C VAL A 117 -16.91 -26.81 21.24
N LYS A 118 -17.17 -27.05 19.95
CA LYS A 118 -16.37 -28.00 19.16
C LYS A 118 -15.18 -27.27 18.56
N ASN A 119 -13.98 -27.77 18.82
CA ASN A 119 -12.71 -27.34 18.20
C ASN A 119 -12.87 -27.12 16.67
N PRO A 120 -12.14 -26.18 16.05
CA PRO A 120 -12.32 -25.87 14.64
C PRO A 120 -11.91 -27.06 13.76
N THR A 121 -12.87 -27.70 13.10
CA THR A 121 -12.63 -28.68 12.01
C THR A 121 -12.36 -27.95 10.69
N ALA A 122 -11.47 -26.96 10.69
CA ALA A 122 -10.94 -26.41 9.44
C ALA A 122 -9.84 -27.35 8.92
N PRO A 123 -9.77 -27.66 7.61
CA PRO A 123 -8.66 -28.42 7.05
C PRO A 123 -7.32 -27.76 7.41
N VAL A 124 -6.35 -28.54 7.89
CA VAL A 124 -5.00 -28.06 8.26
C VAL A 124 -4.34 -27.26 7.13
N SER A 125 -4.64 -27.60 5.87
CA SER A 125 -4.21 -26.86 4.69
C SER A 125 -4.65 -25.39 4.69
N VAL A 126 -5.90 -25.09 5.07
CA VAL A 126 -6.44 -23.71 5.10
C VAL A 126 -5.78 -22.88 6.19
N VAL A 127 -5.54 -23.49 7.36
CA VAL A 127 -4.83 -22.85 8.48
C VAL A 127 -3.39 -22.54 8.09
N ASN A 128 -2.71 -23.48 7.42
CA ASN A 128 -1.35 -23.26 6.93
C ASN A 128 -1.28 -22.17 5.86
N ILE A 129 -2.23 -22.15 4.91
CA ILE A 129 -2.31 -21.09 3.89
C ILE A 129 -2.50 -19.72 4.55
N TYR A 130 -3.39 -19.62 5.55
CA TYR A 130 -3.57 -18.39 6.32
C TYR A 130 -2.27 -17.96 7.01
N GLY A 131 -1.60 -18.87 7.71
CA GLY A 131 -0.35 -18.57 8.43
C GLY A 131 0.78 -18.11 7.51
N VAL A 132 0.96 -18.78 6.37
CA VAL A 132 1.98 -18.42 5.37
C VAL A 132 1.63 -17.07 4.74
N ALA A 133 0.40 -16.88 4.26
CA ALA A 133 -0.01 -15.64 3.61
C ALA A 133 0.09 -14.45 4.57
N ARG A 134 -0.31 -14.61 5.84
CA ARG A 134 -0.20 -13.56 6.87
C ARG A 134 1.25 -13.23 7.19
N SER A 135 2.13 -14.22 7.28
CA SER A 135 3.56 -14.00 7.50
C SER A 135 4.19 -13.21 6.35
N VAL A 136 3.93 -13.63 5.10
CA VAL A 136 4.43 -12.95 3.90
C VAL A 136 3.88 -11.53 3.79
N ALA A 137 2.58 -11.33 4.04
CA ALA A 137 1.97 -10.00 4.00
C ALA A 137 2.53 -9.08 5.11
N THR A 138 2.76 -9.60 6.31
CA THR A 138 3.35 -8.82 7.42
C THR A 138 4.75 -8.35 7.08
N LEU A 139 5.55 -9.19 6.38
CA LEU A 139 6.88 -8.78 5.89
C LEU A 139 6.77 -7.72 4.79
N LEU A 140 5.91 -7.95 3.78
CA LEU A 140 5.71 -7.04 2.65
C LEU A 140 4.98 -5.73 3.00
N GLN A 141 4.38 -5.66 4.18
CA GLN A 141 3.62 -4.50 4.65
C GLN A 141 4.13 -4.03 6.02
N GLY A 142 5.40 -4.29 6.32
CA GLY A 142 6.01 -4.01 7.63
C GLY A 142 5.83 -2.55 8.12
N MET A 143 5.69 -1.59 7.21
CA MET A 143 5.36 -0.19 7.54
C MET A 143 4.02 -0.01 8.27
N TYR A 144 3.06 -0.92 8.08
CA TYR A 144 1.75 -0.92 8.73
C TYR A 144 1.72 -1.75 10.02
N GLY A 145 2.86 -2.30 10.45
CA GLY A 145 2.95 -3.29 11.53
C GLY A 145 2.27 -2.85 12.83
N GLY A 146 2.50 -1.62 13.30
CA GLY A 146 1.89 -1.15 14.55
C GLY A 146 0.40 -0.89 14.45
N ILE A 147 -0.09 -0.45 13.28
CA ILE A 147 -1.53 -0.29 13.07
C ILE A 147 -2.22 -1.65 13.05
N ILE A 148 -1.67 -2.61 12.30
CA ILE A 148 -2.28 -3.94 12.17
C ILE A 148 -2.26 -4.69 13.51
N ASN A 149 -1.14 -4.66 14.24
CA ASN A 149 -0.97 -5.47 15.45
C ASN A 149 -1.52 -4.81 16.72
N CYS A 150 -1.72 -3.49 16.77
CA CYS A 150 -2.26 -2.82 17.96
C CYS A 150 -3.72 -2.36 17.81
N LEU A 151 -4.15 -1.94 16.61
CA LEU A 151 -5.48 -1.34 16.40
C LEU A 151 -6.49 -2.29 15.74
N PHE A 152 -6.03 -3.15 14.83
CA PHE A 152 -6.89 -4.02 14.02
C PHE A 152 -6.60 -5.51 14.24
N VAL A 153 -6.43 -5.89 15.51
CA VAL A 153 -6.16 -7.28 15.89
C VAL A 153 -7.28 -8.19 15.39
N ASN A 154 -6.91 -9.28 14.71
CA ASN A 154 -7.82 -10.30 14.16
C ASN A 154 -8.82 -9.80 13.10
N GLN A 155 -8.58 -8.64 12.48
CA GLN A 155 -9.40 -8.13 11.38
C GLN A 155 -8.69 -8.37 10.04
N PRO A 156 -8.90 -9.51 9.34
CA PRO A 156 -8.11 -9.86 8.15
C PRO A 156 -8.38 -8.94 6.95
N TRP A 157 -9.55 -8.31 6.88
CA TRP A 157 -9.92 -7.39 5.80
C TRP A 157 -9.06 -6.12 5.79
N ILE A 158 -8.34 -5.80 6.89
CA ILE A 158 -7.48 -4.62 6.97
C ILE A 158 -6.37 -4.66 5.91
N PHE A 159 -5.86 -5.85 5.57
CA PHE A 159 -4.82 -6.05 4.56
C PHE A 159 -5.24 -5.61 3.15
N ILE A 160 -6.56 -5.51 2.90
CA ILE A 160 -7.11 -4.96 1.64
C ILE A 160 -7.24 -3.44 1.76
N VAL A 161 -7.73 -2.95 2.89
CA VAL A 161 -8.03 -1.52 3.10
C VAL A 161 -6.77 -0.65 3.14
N ILE A 162 -5.66 -1.16 3.68
CA ILE A 162 -4.41 -0.38 3.78
C ILE A 162 -3.78 -0.03 2.42
N VAL A 163 -4.24 -0.65 1.34
CA VAL A 163 -3.84 -0.30 -0.03
C VAL A 163 -4.50 1.00 -0.50
N LEU A 164 -5.69 1.33 0.02
CA LEU A 164 -6.46 2.49 -0.44
C LEU A 164 -5.71 3.83 -0.28
N PRO A 165 -5.07 4.15 0.86
CA PRO A 165 -4.31 5.38 1.00
C PRO A 165 -3.21 5.52 -0.06
N ALA A 166 -2.50 4.44 -0.41
CA ALA A 166 -1.48 4.43 -1.44
C ALA A 166 -2.07 4.68 -2.84
N VAL A 167 -3.21 4.05 -3.15
CA VAL A 167 -3.91 4.23 -4.44
C VAL A 167 -4.42 5.67 -4.60
N LEU A 168 -5.05 6.22 -3.56
CA LEU A 168 -5.55 7.59 -3.56
C LEU A 168 -4.41 8.60 -3.71
N THR A 169 -3.30 8.39 -2.99
CA THR A 169 -2.15 9.28 -3.03
C THR A 169 -1.50 9.30 -4.42
N CYS A 170 -1.31 8.14 -5.06
CA CYS A 170 -0.80 8.07 -6.43
C CYS A 170 -1.76 8.70 -7.45
N GLY A 171 -3.06 8.44 -7.32
CA GLY A 171 -4.08 9.06 -8.19
C GLY A 171 -4.05 10.59 -8.11
N PHE A 172 -4.05 11.12 -6.89
CA PHE A 172 -3.96 12.56 -6.66
C PHE A 172 -2.63 13.17 -7.14
N ALA A 173 -1.51 12.51 -6.83
CA ALA A 173 -0.18 12.93 -7.23
C ALA A 173 -0.03 13.02 -8.75
N TYR A 174 -0.56 12.03 -9.50
CA TYR A 174 -0.53 12.05 -10.95
C TYR A 174 -1.31 13.25 -11.53
N ILE A 175 -2.53 13.49 -11.03
CA ILE A 175 -3.37 14.63 -11.46
C ILE A 175 -2.65 15.97 -11.17
N MET A 176 -2.04 16.10 -10.00
CA MET A 176 -1.28 17.29 -9.61
C MET A 176 0.00 17.46 -10.45
N GLY A 177 0.66 16.35 -10.80
CA GLY A 177 1.83 16.29 -11.67
C GLY A 177 1.53 16.79 -13.07
N VAL A 178 0.46 16.29 -13.69
CA VAL A 178 0.04 16.74 -15.02
C VAL A 178 -0.38 18.22 -15.01
N LYS A 179 -1.00 18.70 -13.92
CA LYS A 179 -1.32 20.13 -13.74
C LYS A 179 -0.09 21.00 -13.40
N GLY A 180 1.08 20.40 -13.17
CA GLY A 180 2.31 21.11 -12.79
C GLY A 180 2.25 21.79 -11.41
N LYS A 181 1.30 21.41 -10.55
CA LYS A 181 1.17 21.96 -9.20
C LYS A 181 1.92 21.06 -8.22
N ARG A 182 2.93 21.58 -7.53
CA ARG A 182 3.62 20.89 -6.43
C ARG A 182 3.01 21.30 -5.09
N ILE A 183 2.66 20.33 -4.25
CA ILE A 183 2.37 20.59 -2.83
C ILE A 183 3.64 21.05 -2.11
N THR A 184 4.81 20.58 -2.55
CA THR A 184 6.11 20.96 -2.00
C THR A 184 6.57 22.39 -2.31
N LYS A 185 5.85 23.17 -3.13
CA LYS A 185 6.10 24.61 -3.24
C LYS A 185 5.88 25.37 -1.93
N MET A 186 5.19 24.77 -0.95
CA MET A 186 5.00 25.37 0.37
C MET A 186 6.21 25.19 1.32
N VAL A 187 7.20 24.36 0.94
CA VAL A 187 8.38 23.99 1.78
C VAL A 187 9.71 24.09 1.00
N GLY A 188 9.69 24.56 -0.24
CA GLY A 188 10.89 24.88 -1.01
C GLY A 188 11.01 26.39 -1.19
N PRO A 189 12.22 26.97 -1.19
CA PRO A 189 12.38 28.41 -1.40
C PRO A 189 11.73 28.77 -2.73
N ASP A 190 10.85 29.77 -2.69
CA ASP A 190 10.20 30.32 -3.86
C ASP A 190 11.29 30.66 -4.89
N GLY A 191 11.32 29.88 -5.98
CA GLY A 191 12.12 30.21 -7.14
C GLY A 191 11.75 31.63 -7.54
N LYS A 192 12.75 32.52 -7.50
CA LYS A 192 12.65 33.91 -7.89
C LYS A 192 11.83 34.03 -9.17
N LYS A 193 10.81 34.90 -9.08
CA LYS A 193 10.17 35.47 -10.26
C LYS A 193 11.22 36.37 -10.91
N ASP A 194 11.82 35.89 -12.00
CA ASP A 194 12.37 36.76 -13.03
C ASP A 194 11.23 37.12 -14.00
#